data_AF-A0A0N4ZVU8-F1
#
_entry.id   AF-A0A0N4ZVU8-F1
#
_cell.length_a   1.000
_cell.length_b   1.000
_cell.length_c   1.000
_cell.angle_alpha   90.00
_cell.angle_beta   90.00
_cell.angle_gamma   90.00
#
_symmetry.space_group_name_H-M   'P 1'
#
loop_
_entity.id
_entity.type
_entity.pdbx_description
1 polymer ?
#
loop_
_entity_poly.entity_id
_entity_poly.type
_entity_poly.pdbx_seq_one_letter_code
_entity_poly.pdbx_strand_id
1 'polypeptide(L)'
;MKIFILAILIFCLISPSSSSFNTRVDCAEVPPALWCDNVALKQECGFEKLCNRYERRMHNQTLKITLLYEGLCPDCQEYITGPLFDVYTHFKNYIDLELIPFGNAKVDYKTKKITCQHGEEECKVNKYQGCAINFLPKPFEFVYCLESRLMKGFKLEDSAKTCLEHVKADVHAVDLITHCFHGEQGNKFQLAYAKLTDEAFPEKHLHVPWLYFNDVSLHKAQNYQTILSDIICQWMVNDELPDVCYRENDVDYRDIEDDDDHDEDSDSEETEEHIEEHSEEPSEEEVSVERYHELTAEEEYE
;
A
#
# COMPACT_ATOMS: atom_id res chain seq x y z
N MET A 1 8.96 6.65 -97.88
CA MET A 1 7.81 7.53 -97.57
C MET A 1 6.64 6.68 -97.10
N LYS A 2 5.84 7.19 -96.16
CA LYS A 2 4.74 6.54 -95.42
C LYS A 2 5.15 5.59 -94.29
N ILE A 3 4.71 6.01 -93.12
CA ILE A 3 4.80 5.42 -91.79
C ILE A 3 3.58 4.50 -91.61
N PHE A 4 3.73 3.40 -90.85
CA PHE A 4 2.63 2.83 -90.08
C PHE A 4 3.08 2.64 -88.64
N ILE A 5 2.34 3.24 -87.71
CA ILE A 5 2.56 3.13 -86.28
C ILE A 5 1.85 1.86 -85.80
N LEU A 6 2.60 0.94 -85.19
CA LEU A 6 2.02 -0.15 -84.42
C LEU A 6 2.28 0.15 -82.94
N ALA A 7 1.22 0.45 -82.19
CA ALA A 7 1.34 0.79 -80.78
C ALA A 7 1.69 -0.46 -79.96
N ILE A 8 2.91 -0.48 -79.39
CA ILE A 8 3.31 -1.49 -78.41
C ILE A 8 2.71 -1.07 -77.07
N LEU A 9 1.64 -1.74 -76.66
CA LEU A 9 1.11 -1.64 -75.31
C LEU A 9 2.09 -2.27 -74.33
N ILE A 10 3.00 -1.45 -73.79
CA ILE A 10 3.84 -1.83 -72.66
C ILE A 10 2.93 -1.90 -71.43
N PHE A 11 2.44 -3.11 -71.13
CA PHE A 11 1.84 -3.41 -69.84
C PHE A 11 2.94 -3.36 -68.79
N CYS A 12 3.17 -2.17 -68.21
CA CYS A 12 3.95 -2.06 -66.98
C CYS A 12 3.20 -2.84 -65.89
N LEU A 13 3.68 -4.04 -65.60
CA LEU A 13 3.40 -4.71 -64.34
C LEU A 13 4.07 -3.88 -63.23
N ILE A 14 3.36 -2.83 -62.80
CA ILE A 14 3.61 -2.17 -61.54
C ILE A 14 3.23 -3.19 -60.48
N SER A 15 4.18 -4.06 -60.14
CA SER A 15 4.13 -4.78 -58.87
C SER A 15 3.93 -3.72 -57.80
N PRO A 16 2.86 -3.77 -56.99
CA PRO A 16 2.78 -2.90 -55.84
C PRO A 16 4.00 -3.23 -54.99
N SER A 17 4.94 -2.30 -54.92
CA SER A 17 6.02 -2.37 -53.95
C SER A 17 5.34 -2.29 -52.60
N SER A 18 5.07 -3.46 -52.02
CA SER A 18 4.61 -3.60 -50.65
C SER A 18 5.70 -3.03 -49.77
N SER A 19 5.58 -1.72 -49.50
CA SER A 19 6.31 -1.02 -48.46
C SER A 19 5.88 -1.65 -47.16
N SER A 20 6.54 -2.77 -46.83
CA SER A 20 6.49 -3.35 -45.51
C SER A 20 7.06 -2.28 -44.60
N PHE A 21 6.16 -1.53 -43.96
CA PHE A 21 6.47 -0.68 -42.83
C PHE A 21 6.88 -1.61 -41.70
N ASN A 22 8.11 -2.12 -41.79
CA ASN A 22 8.76 -2.84 -40.73
C ASN A 22 9.27 -1.78 -39.74
N THR A 23 8.32 -1.14 -39.06
CA THR A 23 8.57 -0.20 -37.98
C THR A 23 9.09 -0.99 -36.81
N ARG A 24 10.40 -1.26 -36.86
CA ARG A 24 11.16 -1.82 -35.77
C ARG A 24 10.92 -0.95 -34.53
N VAL A 25 10.49 -1.57 -33.44
CA VAL A 25 10.22 -0.86 -32.18
C VAL A 25 11.50 -0.17 -31.70
N ASP A 26 11.45 1.13 -31.43
CA ASP A 26 12.55 1.81 -30.76
C ASP A 26 12.48 1.52 -29.26
N CYS A 27 13.29 0.56 -28.84
CA CYS A 27 13.39 0.15 -27.44
C CYS A 27 13.89 1.26 -26.50
N ALA A 28 14.46 2.35 -27.01
CA ALA A 28 14.83 3.52 -26.20
C ALA A 28 13.63 4.40 -25.82
N GLU A 29 12.51 4.30 -26.55
CA GLU A 29 11.27 5.03 -26.28
C GLU A 29 10.27 4.23 -25.40
N VAL A 30 10.47 2.92 -25.30
CA VAL A 30 9.65 2.03 -24.47
C VAL A 30 10.07 2.10 -22.99
N PRO A 31 9.13 2.36 -22.04
CA PRO A 31 9.43 2.33 -20.61
C PRO A 31 10.02 0.98 -20.12
N PRO A 32 11.07 0.99 -19.28
CA PRO A 32 11.76 -0.24 -18.85
C PRO A 32 10.90 -1.33 -18.20
N ALA A 33 9.78 -0.96 -17.56
CA ALA A 33 8.85 -1.93 -16.97
C ALA A 33 8.26 -2.87 -18.03
N LEU A 34 7.77 -2.29 -19.14
CA LEU A 34 7.05 -3.02 -20.19
C LEU A 34 7.90 -4.03 -20.97
N TRP A 35 9.24 -3.95 -20.88
CA TRP A 35 10.12 -4.90 -21.56
C TRP A 35 10.00 -6.32 -21.00
N CYS A 36 9.81 -6.49 -19.70
CA CYS A 36 9.82 -7.82 -19.09
C CYS A 36 8.47 -8.54 -19.25
N ASP A 37 7.38 -7.78 -19.28
CA ASP A 37 5.99 -8.27 -19.31
C ASP A 37 5.60 -8.87 -20.67
N ASN A 38 6.36 -8.60 -21.74
CA ASN A 38 6.08 -9.10 -23.08
C ASN A 38 7.28 -9.86 -23.66
N VAL A 39 7.10 -11.16 -23.94
CA VAL A 39 8.18 -12.05 -24.43
C VAL A 39 8.79 -11.59 -25.76
N ALA A 40 7.98 -11.07 -26.69
CA ALA A 40 8.47 -10.60 -27.99
C ALA A 40 9.28 -9.30 -27.85
N LEU A 41 8.82 -8.38 -27.00
CA LEU A 41 9.51 -7.13 -26.72
C LEU A 41 10.81 -7.35 -25.91
N LYS A 42 10.76 -8.23 -24.91
CA LYS A 42 11.92 -8.74 -24.14
C LYS A 42 13.04 -9.24 -25.07
N GLN A 43 12.66 -9.95 -26.13
CA GLN A 43 13.56 -10.49 -27.15
C GLN A 43 14.07 -9.43 -28.13
N GLU A 44 13.20 -8.65 -28.79
CA GLU A 44 13.61 -7.63 -29.77
C GLU A 44 14.50 -6.56 -29.13
N CYS A 45 14.21 -6.16 -27.89
CA CYS A 45 15.00 -5.19 -27.13
C CYS A 45 16.25 -5.78 -26.44
N GLY A 46 16.44 -7.11 -26.48
CA GLY A 46 17.63 -7.77 -25.94
C GLY A 46 17.75 -7.81 -24.41
N PHE A 47 16.67 -7.51 -23.68
CA PHE A 47 16.65 -7.46 -22.21
C PHE A 47 16.41 -8.82 -21.53
N GLU A 48 16.20 -9.90 -22.30
CA GLU A 48 16.03 -11.29 -21.83
C GLU A 48 16.90 -11.65 -20.61
N LYS A 49 18.22 -11.40 -20.66
CA LYS A 49 19.16 -11.80 -19.59
C LYS A 49 18.95 -11.05 -18.26
N LEU A 50 18.33 -9.86 -18.31
CA LEU A 50 18.04 -9.05 -17.14
C LEU A 50 16.65 -9.40 -16.59
N CYS A 51 15.62 -9.40 -17.42
CA CYS A 51 14.27 -9.80 -17.05
C CYS A 51 14.24 -11.25 -16.52
N ASN A 52 14.80 -12.22 -17.25
CA ASN A 52 14.88 -13.62 -16.80
C ASN A 52 15.80 -13.81 -15.57
N ARG A 53 16.55 -12.79 -15.13
CA ARG A 53 17.27 -12.81 -13.84
C ARG A 53 16.37 -12.29 -12.72
N TYR A 54 15.61 -11.24 -12.97
CA TYR A 54 14.61 -10.72 -12.05
C TYR A 54 13.52 -11.77 -11.79
N GLU A 55 12.86 -12.24 -12.85
CA GLU A 55 11.80 -13.26 -12.81
C GLU A 55 12.23 -14.48 -11.98
N ARG A 56 13.37 -15.11 -12.30
CA ARG A 56 13.88 -16.27 -11.55
C ARG A 56 14.30 -15.99 -10.11
N ARG A 57 14.60 -14.72 -9.75
CA ARG A 57 14.95 -14.35 -8.38
C ARG A 57 13.72 -14.04 -7.55
N MET A 58 12.71 -13.42 -8.15
CA MET A 58 11.46 -13.05 -7.49
C MET A 58 10.39 -14.14 -7.58
N HIS A 59 10.64 -15.23 -8.33
CA HIS A 59 9.69 -16.33 -8.48
C HIS A 59 9.23 -16.88 -7.13
N ASN A 60 7.93 -16.75 -6.86
CA ASN A 60 7.29 -17.10 -5.59
C ASN A 60 8.02 -16.55 -4.34
N GLN A 61 8.67 -15.38 -4.45
CA GLN A 61 9.25 -14.66 -3.31
C GLN A 61 8.27 -13.58 -2.82
N THR A 62 8.36 -13.24 -1.53
CA THR A 62 7.65 -12.08 -1.00
C THR A 62 8.30 -10.77 -1.45
N LEU A 63 7.47 -9.75 -1.71
CA LEU A 63 7.96 -8.39 -1.91
C LEU A 63 8.16 -7.73 -0.54
N LYS A 64 9.38 -7.33 -0.19
CA LYS A 64 9.60 -6.58 1.05
C LYS A 64 9.13 -5.13 0.86
N ILE A 65 8.25 -4.69 1.75
CA ILE A 65 7.75 -3.31 1.83
C ILE A 65 8.09 -2.80 3.23
N THR A 66 8.86 -1.72 3.31
CA THR A 66 9.15 -1.05 4.58
C THR A 66 8.38 0.26 4.66
N LEU A 67 7.57 0.46 5.71
CA LEU A 67 6.99 1.76 6.04
C LEU A 67 7.82 2.46 7.13
N LEU A 68 8.36 3.63 6.79
CA LEU A 68 8.87 4.61 7.73
C LEU A 68 7.78 5.63 8.06
N TYR A 69 7.48 5.81 9.35
CA TYR A 69 6.36 6.64 9.81
C TYR A 69 6.58 7.21 11.22
N GLU A 70 5.67 8.07 11.70
CA GLU A 70 5.64 8.62 13.05
C GLU A 70 4.24 8.46 13.66
N GLY A 71 4.16 8.01 14.92
CA GLY A 71 2.91 7.58 15.54
C GLY A 71 1.95 8.68 16.00
N LEU A 72 2.24 9.96 15.70
CA LEU A 72 1.28 11.07 15.82
C LEU A 72 1.26 11.97 14.57
N CYS A 73 1.81 11.51 13.45
CA CYS A 73 1.71 12.21 12.16
C CYS A 73 0.36 11.87 11.48
N PRO A 74 -0.51 12.85 11.17
CA PRO A 74 -1.82 12.59 10.56
C PRO A 74 -1.73 11.80 9.25
N ASP A 75 -0.86 12.23 8.33
CA ASP A 75 -0.66 11.56 7.03
C ASP A 75 -0.21 10.09 7.20
N CYS A 76 0.57 9.79 8.26
CA CYS A 76 0.95 8.42 8.59
C CYS A 76 -0.24 7.61 9.11
N GLN A 77 -1.09 8.21 9.95
CA GLN A 77 -2.27 7.57 10.52
C GLN A 77 -3.32 7.27 9.44
N GLU A 78 -3.58 8.22 8.55
CA GLU A 78 -4.46 8.02 7.39
C GLU A 78 -3.91 6.94 6.46
N TYR A 79 -2.59 6.93 6.18
CA TYR A 79 -1.98 5.91 5.33
C TYR A 79 -2.04 4.50 5.92
N ILE A 80 -1.71 4.36 7.21
CA ILE A 80 -1.77 3.08 7.94
C ILE A 80 -3.20 2.55 8.05
N THR A 81 -4.17 3.43 8.29
CA THR A 81 -5.56 3.03 8.53
C THR A 81 -6.42 2.92 7.27
N GLY A 82 -5.94 3.46 6.14
CA GLY A 82 -6.54 3.32 4.81
C GLY A 82 -5.70 2.45 3.86
N PRO A 83 -4.92 3.03 2.92
CA PRO A 83 -4.24 2.30 1.84
C PRO A 83 -3.40 1.10 2.29
N LEU A 84 -2.61 1.23 3.36
CA LEU A 84 -1.78 0.11 3.82
C LEU A 84 -2.60 -1.01 4.49
N PHE A 85 -3.77 -0.70 5.06
CA PHE A 85 -4.67 -1.70 5.61
C PHE A 85 -5.37 -2.52 4.51
N ASP A 86 -5.75 -1.89 3.40
CA ASP A 86 -6.24 -2.59 2.19
C ASP A 86 -5.16 -3.55 1.64
N VAL A 87 -3.95 -3.02 1.44
CA VAL A 87 -2.78 -3.81 1.00
C VAL A 87 -2.50 -4.97 1.95
N TYR A 88 -2.48 -4.75 3.28
CA TYR A 88 -2.26 -5.84 4.22
C TYR A 88 -3.38 -6.90 4.17
N THR A 89 -4.64 -6.46 4.02
CA THR A 89 -5.80 -7.36 3.95
C THR A 89 -5.70 -8.31 2.76
N HIS A 90 -5.26 -7.83 1.59
CA HIS A 90 -5.17 -8.62 0.37
C HIS A 90 -3.81 -9.31 0.15
N PHE A 91 -2.71 -8.72 0.61
CA PHE A 91 -1.35 -9.14 0.24
C PHE A 91 -0.47 -9.66 1.39
N LYS A 92 -0.92 -9.73 2.65
CA LYS A 92 -0.08 -10.20 3.80
C LYS A 92 0.63 -11.55 3.66
N ASN A 93 0.19 -12.44 2.77
CA ASN A 93 0.86 -13.71 2.49
C ASN A 93 1.92 -13.62 1.37
N TYR A 94 2.02 -12.45 0.72
CA TYR A 94 2.80 -12.16 -0.47
C TYR A 94 3.80 -11.01 -0.27
N ILE A 95 3.67 -10.26 0.83
CA ILE A 95 4.61 -9.19 1.21
C ILE A 95 5.32 -9.52 2.53
N ASP A 96 6.53 -9.01 2.68
CA ASP A 96 7.22 -8.89 3.97
C ASP A 96 7.12 -7.43 4.43
N LEU A 97 6.21 -7.15 5.37
CA LEU A 97 5.89 -5.79 5.82
C LEU A 97 6.72 -5.41 7.06
N GLU A 98 7.70 -4.54 6.86
CA GLU A 98 8.53 -3.97 7.91
C GLU A 98 8.01 -2.59 8.36
N LEU A 99 7.90 -2.37 9.67
CA LEU A 99 7.37 -1.14 10.26
C LEU A 99 8.46 -0.42 11.08
N ILE A 100 8.72 0.86 10.74
CA ILE A 100 9.75 1.69 11.37
C ILE A 100 9.10 2.94 11.99
N PRO A 101 8.67 2.88 13.27
CA PRO A 101 8.14 4.04 14.00
C PRO A 101 9.28 4.97 14.46
N PHE A 102 9.66 5.91 13.59
CA PHE A 102 10.71 6.89 13.88
C PHE A 102 10.59 8.15 13.02
N GLY A 103 10.42 7.99 11.70
CA GLY A 103 10.26 9.07 10.73
C GLY A 103 11.25 10.21 10.85
N ASN A 104 10.74 11.44 10.95
CA ASN A 104 11.54 12.65 11.03
C ASN A 104 12.17 12.92 12.40
N ALA A 105 12.00 12.05 13.40
CA ALA A 105 12.65 12.19 14.70
C ALA A 105 14.18 12.32 14.56
N LYS A 106 14.82 12.90 15.57
CA LYS A 106 16.26 13.20 15.57
C LYS A 106 16.92 12.64 16.82
N VAL A 107 18.09 12.03 16.64
CA VAL A 107 18.93 11.51 17.72
C VAL A 107 20.11 12.45 17.97
N ASP A 108 20.27 12.94 19.19
CA ASP A 108 21.57 13.39 19.67
C ASP A 108 22.38 12.16 20.08
N TYR A 109 23.24 11.68 19.16
CA TYR A 109 24.07 10.49 19.39
C TYR A 109 25.07 10.61 20.55
N LYS A 110 25.32 11.81 21.12
CA LYS A 110 26.16 11.98 22.31
C LYS A 110 25.40 11.68 23.60
N THR A 111 24.15 12.15 23.71
CA THR A 111 23.30 11.95 24.88
C THR A 111 22.35 10.75 24.74
N LYS A 112 22.23 10.20 23.52
CA LYS A 112 21.18 9.26 23.09
C LYS A 112 19.76 9.82 23.23
N LYS A 113 19.60 11.15 23.36
CA LYS A 113 18.29 11.79 23.43
C LYS A 113 17.62 11.75 22.05
N ILE A 114 16.37 11.33 22.03
CA ILE A 114 15.50 11.38 20.84
C ILE A 114 14.56 12.58 21.00
N THR A 115 14.28 13.27 19.89
CA THR A 115 13.30 14.38 19.81
C THR A 115 12.46 14.18 18.56
N CYS A 116 11.13 14.16 18.72
CA CYS A 116 10.15 13.88 17.67
C CYS A 116 9.40 15.17 17.29
N GLN A 117 8.78 15.24 16.11
CA GLN A 117 8.19 16.49 15.59
C GLN A 117 6.96 16.94 16.38
N HIS A 118 6.10 15.99 16.75
CA HIS A 118 4.87 16.20 17.52
C HIS A 118 5.12 16.08 19.05
N GLY A 119 6.38 16.26 19.47
CA GLY A 119 6.78 16.38 20.88
C GLY A 119 7.09 15.06 21.58
N GLU A 120 7.06 15.08 22.92
CA GLU A 120 7.44 13.92 23.74
C GLU A 120 6.44 12.77 23.63
N GLU A 121 5.16 13.07 23.43
CA GLU A 121 4.12 12.03 23.34
C GLU A 121 4.31 11.14 22.11
N GLU A 122 4.66 11.72 20.96
CA GLU A 122 5.05 10.96 19.76
C GLU A 122 6.26 10.07 20.03
N CYS A 123 7.26 10.57 20.75
CA CYS A 123 8.40 9.74 21.14
C CYS A 123 7.99 8.56 22.04
N LYS A 124 6.92 8.69 22.86
CA LYS A 124 6.35 7.56 23.62
C LYS A 124 5.59 6.60 22.71
N VAL A 125 4.74 7.09 21.81
CA VAL A 125 4.00 6.24 20.86
C VAL A 125 4.98 5.45 19.99
N ASN A 126 5.99 6.11 19.42
CA ASN A 126 7.05 5.46 18.63
C ASN A 126 7.80 4.39 19.44
N LYS A 127 8.08 4.65 20.74
CA LYS A 127 8.70 3.66 21.64
C LYS A 127 7.77 2.47 21.89
N TYR A 128 6.50 2.72 22.17
CA TYR A 128 5.51 1.69 22.48
C TYR A 128 5.29 0.77 21.29
N GLN A 129 5.04 1.35 20.10
CA GLN A 129 4.92 0.61 18.86
C GLN A 129 6.20 -0.15 18.54
N GLY A 130 7.37 0.46 18.73
CA GLY A 130 8.64 -0.22 18.56
C GLY A 130 8.77 -1.47 19.44
N CYS A 131 8.32 -1.43 20.69
CA CYS A 131 8.22 -2.60 21.56
C CYS A 131 7.18 -3.61 21.07
N ALA A 132 5.97 -3.17 20.70
CA ALA A 132 4.91 -4.05 20.21
C ALA A 132 5.30 -4.80 18.93
N ILE A 133 5.93 -4.12 17.97
CA ILE A 133 6.43 -4.71 16.71
C ILE A 133 7.45 -5.84 16.98
N ASN A 134 8.27 -5.73 18.02
CA ASN A 134 9.30 -6.73 18.35
C ASN A 134 8.78 -7.91 19.18
N PHE A 135 7.57 -7.85 19.74
CA PHE A 135 7.05 -8.88 20.66
C PHE A 135 5.67 -9.45 20.30
N LEU A 136 4.93 -8.84 19.36
CA LEU A 136 3.66 -9.38 18.89
C LEU A 136 3.85 -10.24 17.62
N PRO A 137 3.13 -11.37 17.49
CA PRO A 137 3.07 -12.14 16.24
C PRO A 137 2.22 -11.45 15.16
N LYS A 138 1.47 -10.42 15.55
CA LYS A 138 0.55 -9.62 14.71
C LYS A 138 0.84 -8.12 14.86
N PRO A 139 2.04 -7.67 14.43
CA PRO A 139 2.50 -6.32 14.71
C PRO A 139 1.70 -5.27 13.94
N PHE A 140 1.31 -5.55 12.69
CA PHE A 140 0.55 -4.60 11.89
C PHE A 140 -0.88 -4.41 12.39
N GLU A 141 -1.61 -5.48 12.73
CA GLU A 141 -2.99 -5.34 13.24
C GLU A 141 -3.03 -4.56 14.56
N PHE A 142 -1.98 -4.67 15.39
CA PHE A 142 -1.83 -3.84 16.58
C PHE A 142 -1.58 -2.36 16.24
N VAL A 143 -0.63 -2.09 15.34
CA VAL A 143 -0.31 -0.71 14.90
C VAL A 143 -1.53 -0.05 14.24
N TYR A 144 -2.21 -0.74 13.32
CA TYR A 144 -3.47 -0.29 12.71
C TYR A 144 -4.51 0.11 13.76
N CYS A 145 -4.76 -0.76 14.75
CA CYS A 145 -5.72 -0.48 15.81
C CYS A 145 -5.27 0.74 16.65
N LEU A 146 -3.99 0.81 17.01
CA LEU A 146 -3.46 1.89 17.84
C LEU A 146 -3.57 3.23 17.12
N GLU A 147 -3.11 3.33 15.87
CA GLU A 147 -3.22 4.56 15.08
C GLU A 147 -4.67 4.98 14.85
N SER A 148 -5.57 4.04 14.54
CA SER A 148 -7.00 4.34 14.39
C SER A 148 -7.64 4.93 15.65
N ARG A 149 -7.09 4.64 16.83
CA ARG A 149 -7.55 5.21 18.11
C ARG A 149 -6.84 6.52 18.46
N LEU A 150 -5.53 6.63 18.23
CA LEU A 150 -4.78 7.87 18.44
C LEU A 150 -5.31 9.00 17.52
N MET A 151 -5.59 8.69 16.25
CA MET A 151 -6.22 9.61 15.29
C MET A 151 -7.61 10.10 15.74
N LYS A 152 -8.33 9.30 16.54
CA LYS A 152 -9.62 9.67 17.17
C LYS A 152 -9.46 10.41 18.51
N GLY A 153 -8.24 10.76 18.91
CA GLY A 153 -7.94 11.49 20.13
C GLY A 153 -7.95 10.66 21.42
N PHE A 154 -7.99 9.32 21.34
CA PHE A 154 -7.81 8.47 22.52
C PHE A 154 -6.35 8.50 22.99
N LYS A 155 -6.11 8.30 24.29
CA LYS A 155 -4.77 8.26 24.87
C LYS A 155 -4.03 6.97 24.54
N LEU A 156 -2.70 6.99 24.62
CA LEU A 156 -1.83 5.85 24.37
C LEU A 156 -2.17 4.66 25.28
N GLU A 157 -2.36 4.88 26.58
CA GLU A 157 -2.58 3.79 27.55
C GLU A 157 -3.91 3.06 27.31
N ASP A 158 -5.00 3.82 27.16
CA ASP A 158 -6.34 3.28 26.89
C ASP A 158 -6.38 2.55 25.53
N SER A 159 -5.73 3.12 24.52
CA SER A 159 -5.67 2.56 23.17
C SER A 159 -4.81 1.31 23.10
N ALA A 160 -3.63 1.33 23.72
CA ALA A 160 -2.75 0.17 23.78
C ALA A 160 -3.44 -1.01 24.46
N LYS A 161 -4.14 -0.80 25.58
CA LYS A 161 -4.94 -1.84 26.23
C LYS A 161 -5.99 -2.41 25.27
N THR A 162 -6.84 -1.56 24.67
CA THR A 162 -7.87 -2.02 23.72
C THR A 162 -7.28 -2.79 22.54
N CYS A 163 -6.12 -2.36 22.03
CA CYS A 163 -5.51 -2.98 20.87
C CYS A 163 -4.75 -4.27 21.17
N LEU A 164 -4.17 -4.43 22.37
CA LEU A 164 -3.64 -5.71 22.85
C LEU A 164 -4.76 -6.76 23.00
N GLU A 165 -5.91 -6.35 23.55
CA GLU A 165 -7.11 -7.19 23.62
C GLU A 165 -7.63 -7.56 22.20
N HIS A 166 -7.67 -6.59 21.28
CA HIS A 166 -8.11 -6.79 19.89
C HIS A 166 -7.26 -7.83 19.14
N VAL A 167 -5.93 -7.74 19.21
CA VAL A 167 -5.03 -8.72 18.55
C VAL A 167 -4.93 -10.05 19.31
N LYS A 168 -5.56 -10.15 20.49
CA LYS A 168 -5.49 -11.28 21.42
C LYS A 168 -4.05 -11.59 21.84
N ALA A 169 -3.31 -10.55 22.21
CA ALA A 169 -1.96 -10.69 22.75
C ALA A 169 -1.99 -11.56 24.02
N ASP A 170 -1.09 -12.54 24.11
CA ASP A 170 -0.95 -13.34 25.31
C ASP A 170 -0.27 -12.54 26.43
N VAL A 171 -0.42 -13.01 27.67
CA VAL A 171 0.08 -12.32 28.87
C VAL A 171 1.59 -12.10 28.82
N HIS A 172 2.36 -13.05 28.26
CA HIS A 172 3.81 -12.94 28.17
C HIS A 172 4.24 -11.85 27.17
N ALA A 173 3.58 -11.76 26.02
CA ALA A 173 3.79 -10.67 25.07
C ALA A 173 3.45 -9.30 25.69
N VAL A 174 2.35 -9.19 26.44
CA VAL A 174 1.97 -7.96 27.16
C VAL A 174 3.03 -7.55 28.19
N ASP A 175 3.53 -8.50 28.98
CA ASP A 175 4.59 -8.27 29.97
C ASP A 175 5.90 -7.79 29.31
N LEU A 176 6.30 -8.42 28.20
CA LEU A 176 7.49 -8.03 27.43
C LEU A 176 7.37 -6.60 26.87
N ILE A 177 6.22 -6.24 26.32
CA ILE A 177 5.96 -4.89 25.79
C ILE A 177 6.00 -3.86 26.91
N THR A 178 5.34 -4.13 28.04
CA THR A 178 5.31 -3.25 29.22
C THR A 178 6.72 -3.03 29.77
N HIS A 179 7.49 -4.12 29.94
CA HIS A 179 8.87 -4.03 30.42
C HIS A 179 9.79 -3.29 29.43
N CYS A 180 9.58 -3.48 28.13
CA CYS A 180 10.31 -2.78 27.08
C CYS A 180 10.01 -1.28 27.05
N PHE A 181 8.74 -0.90 27.17
CA PHE A 181 8.29 0.49 27.11
C PHE A 181 8.80 1.31 28.30
N HIS A 182 8.80 0.74 29.51
CA HIS A 182 9.36 1.41 30.69
C HIS A 182 10.88 1.24 30.83
N GLY A 183 11.48 0.23 30.20
CA GLY A 183 12.90 -0.08 30.29
C GLY A 183 13.80 0.60 29.26
N GLU A 184 15.09 0.25 29.32
CA GLU A 184 16.10 0.66 28.34
C GLU A 184 15.89 -0.01 26.97
N GLN A 185 15.18 -1.14 26.91
CA GLN A 185 15.01 -1.92 25.68
C GLN A 185 14.25 -1.16 24.59
N GLY A 186 13.17 -0.45 24.93
CA GLY A 186 12.49 0.39 23.95
C GLY A 186 13.37 1.55 23.45
N ASN A 187 14.25 2.10 24.30
CA ASN A 187 15.21 3.12 23.86
C ASN A 187 16.22 2.53 22.85
N LYS A 188 16.66 1.27 23.06
CA LYS A 188 17.51 0.53 22.11
C LYS A 188 16.80 0.29 20.78
N PHE A 189 15.52 -0.07 20.80
CA PHE A 189 14.73 -0.21 19.57
C PHE A 189 14.56 1.12 18.83
N GLN A 190 14.25 2.23 19.52
CA GLN A 190 14.17 3.53 18.85
C GLN A 190 15.50 3.97 18.22
N LEU A 191 16.65 3.68 18.86
CA LEU A 191 17.97 3.92 18.27
C LEU A 191 18.27 2.98 17.09
N ALA A 192 17.73 1.77 17.08
CA ALA A 192 17.84 0.86 15.93
C ALA A 192 16.99 1.35 14.74
N TYR A 193 15.75 1.79 14.98
CA TYR A 193 14.89 2.39 13.96
C TYR A 193 15.48 3.71 13.42
N ALA A 194 16.10 4.53 14.28
CA ALA A 194 16.88 5.69 13.85
C ALA A 194 18.01 5.30 12.90
N LYS A 195 18.77 4.24 13.22
CA LYS A 195 19.84 3.72 12.37
C LYS A 195 19.31 3.23 11.02
N LEU A 196 18.22 2.46 10.99
CA LEU A 196 17.60 2.01 9.73
C LEU A 196 17.16 3.19 8.86
N THR A 197 16.57 4.22 9.48
CA THR A 197 16.21 5.49 8.83
C THR A 197 17.44 6.22 8.26
N ASP A 198 18.52 6.29 9.04
CA ASP A 198 19.82 6.87 8.65
C ASP A 198 20.59 6.01 7.62
N GLU A 199 20.21 4.74 7.41
CA GLU A 199 20.82 3.81 6.44
C GLU A 199 20.06 3.70 5.11
N ALA A 200 18.86 4.30 5.00
CA ALA A 200 18.06 4.36 3.76
C ALA A 200 18.87 4.72 2.50
N PHE A 201 18.70 3.95 1.42
CA PHE A 201 19.51 4.02 0.19
C PHE A 201 18.65 3.80 -1.07
N PRO A 202 18.94 4.45 -2.22
CA PRO A 202 19.93 5.51 -2.40
C PRO A 202 19.48 6.88 -1.85
N GLU A 203 18.18 7.10 -1.72
CA GLU A 203 17.62 8.42 -1.40
C GLU A 203 17.06 8.48 0.02
N LYS A 204 17.25 9.63 0.69
CA LYS A 204 16.66 9.89 2.01
C LYS A 204 15.21 10.33 1.89
N HIS A 205 14.42 9.99 2.91
CA HIS A 205 13.05 10.47 3.06
C HIS A 205 13.02 12.00 3.11
N LEU A 206 12.00 12.59 2.48
CA LEU A 206 11.74 14.04 2.51
C LEU A 206 10.51 14.40 3.37
N HIS A 207 9.67 13.40 3.62
CA HIS A 207 8.46 13.44 4.43
C HIS A 207 8.21 12.04 4.99
N VAL A 208 7.14 11.89 5.78
CA VAL A 208 6.51 10.61 6.11
C VAL A 208 5.01 10.72 5.81
N PRO A 209 4.28 9.63 5.57
CA PRO A 209 4.73 8.24 5.44
C PRO A 209 5.69 8.05 4.25
N TRP A 210 6.59 7.08 4.37
CA TRP A 210 7.61 6.82 3.34
C TRP A 210 7.86 5.33 3.16
N LEU A 211 7.79 4.86 1.90
CA LEU A 211 7.95 3.45 1.52
C LEU A 211 9.35 3.14 1.00
N TYR A 212 9.90 2.00 1.40
CA TYR A 212 10.99 1.31 0.70
C TYR A 212 10.47 0.02 0.07
N PHE A 213 11.06 -0.39 -1.05
CA PHE A 213 10.73 -1.64 -1.75
C PHE A 213 12.00 -2.47 -1.91
N ASN A 214 12.04 -3.68 -1.34
CA ASN A 214 13.25 -4.53 -1.30
C ASN A 214 14.50 -3.75 -0.84
N ASP A 215 14.39 -3.04 0.28
CA ASP A 215 15.41 -2.15 0.88
C ASP A 215 15.84 -0.95 0.02
N VAL A 216 15.12 -0.65 -1.08
CA VAL A 216 15.38 0.51 -1.95
C VAL A 216 14.41 1.64 -1.65
N SER A 217 14.97 2.78 -1.24
CA SER A 217 14.28 4.05 -0.97
C SER A 217 14.44 5.00 -2.16
N LEU A 218 13.32 5.38 -2.80
CA LEU A 218 13.29 6.30 -3.93
C LEU A 218 12.18 7.34 -3.78
N HIS A 219 12.48 8.58 -4.15
CA HIS A 219 11.54 9.71 -4.21
C HIS A 219 10.39 9.41 -5.16
N LYS A 220 10.70 8.87 -6.35
CA LYS A 220 9.68 8.48 -7.35
C LYS A 220 8.77 7.35 -6.88
N ALA A 221 9.24 6.47 -5.99
CA ALA A 221 8.45 5.34 -5.52
C ALA A 221 7.36 5.76 -4.51
N GLN A 222 7.41 6.98 -3.97
CA GLN A 222 6.36 7.50 -3.09
C GLN A 222 5.06 7.80 -3.86
N ASN A 223 5.14 8.00 -5.18
CA ASN A 223 3.96 8.15 -6.04
C ASN A 223 3.11 6.87 -6.11
N TYR A 224 3.63 5.73 -5.65
CA TYR A 224 2.90 4.46 -5.62
C TYR A 224 2.03 4.28 -4.36
N GLN A 225 2.13 5.17 -3.36
CA GLN A 225 1.44 5.00 -2.08
C GLN A 225 -0.09 4.81 -2.23
N THR A 226 -0.74 5.55 -3.14
CA THR A 226 -2.19 5.49 -3.38
C THR A 226 -2.65 4.37 -4.30
N ILE A 227 -1.75 3.74 -5.06
CA ILE A 227 -2.00 2.65 -6.02
C ILE A 227 -1.19 1.40 -5.67
N LEU A 228 -0.87 1.22 -4.39
CA LEU A 228 0.12 0.24 -3.95
C LEU A 228 -0.33 -1.20 -4.27
N SER A 229 -1.62 -1.50 -4.16
CA SER A 229 -2.19 -2.81 -4.54
C SER A 229 -1.87 -3.17 -6.01
N ASP A 230 -2.10 -2.25 -6.94
CA ASP A 230 -1.86 -2.46 -8.38
C ASP A 230 -0.37 -2.63 -8.68
N ILE A 231 0.47 -1.84 -8.01
CA ILE A 231 1.93 -1.89 -8.15
C ILE A 231 2.50 -3.21 -7.58
N ILE A 232 1.94 -3.75 -6.50
CA ILE A 232 2.30 -5.08 -6.00
C ILE A 232 1.91 -6.15 -7.04
N CYS A 233 0.70 -6.09 -7.61
CA CYS A 233 0.28 -7.01 -8.66
C CYS A 233 1.20 -6.99 -9.89
N GLN A 234 1.70 -5.81 -10.30
CA GLN A 234 2.64 -5.67 -11.42
C GLN A 234 4.05 -6.19 -11.13
N TRP A 235 4.52 -6.13 -9.88
CA TRP A 235 5.89 -6.51 -9.52
C TRP A 235 6.04 -7.95 -9.00
N MET A 236 4.94 -8.59 -8.60
CA MET A 236 4.97 -9.99 -8.18
C MET A 236 5.24 -10.92 -9.36
N VAL A 237 6.02 -11.97 -9.11
CA VAL A 237 6.33 -13.02 -10.09
C VAL A 237 5.92 -14.35 -9.48
N ASN A 238 4.62 -14.57 -9.33
CA ASN A 238 4.09 -15.76 -8.65
C ASN A 238 3.29 -16.61 -9.64
N ASP A 239 3.24 -17.92 -9.38
CA ASP A 239 2.43 -18.84 -10.18
C ASP A 239 0.92 -18.55 -10.00
N GLU A 240 0.54 -18.08 -8.82
CA GLU A 240 -0.80 -17.59 -8.47
C GLU A 240 -0.67 -16.23 -7.75
N LEU A 241 -1.49 -15.25 -8.13
CA LEU A 241 -1.60 -13.93 -7.48
C LEU A 241 -2.87 -13.89 -6.62
N PRO A 242 -2.97 -13.00 -5.61
CA PRO A 242 -4.22 -12.81 -4.89
C PRO A 242 -5.33 -12.27 -5.82
N ASP A 243 -6.59 -12.69 -5.57
CA ASP A 243 -7.77 -12.39 -6.41
C ASP A 243 -7.91 -10.91 -6.82
N VAL A 244 -7.44 -9.98 -5.99
CA VAL A 244 -7.45 -8.54 -6.28
C VAL A 244 -6.71 -8.19 -7.58
N CYS A 245 -5.65 -8.92 -7.92
CA CYS A 245 -4.86 -8.71 -9.14
C CYS A 245 -5.56 -9.14 -10.44
N TYR A 246 -6.74 -9.77 -10.37
CA TYR A 246 -7.50 -10.21 -11.54
C TYR A 246 -8.79 -9.40 -11.77
N ARG A 247 -9.11 -8.43 -10.90
CA ARG A 247 -10.38 -7.67 -10.90
C ARG A 247 -10.52 -6.65 -12.04
N GLU A 248 -9.45 -6.35 -12.79
CA GLU A 248 -9.50 -5.39 -13.92
C GLU A 248 -10.26 -5.89 -15.17
N ASN A 249 -10.88 -7.09 -15.14
CA ASN A 249 -11.64 -7.63 -16.26
C ASN A 249 -13.16 -7.34 -16.22
N ASP A 250 -13.69 -6.76 -15.13
CA ASP A 250 -15.10 -6.34 -15.01
C ASP A 250 -15.31 -4.84 -15.30
N VAL A 251 -14.60 -4.30 -16.31
CA VAL A 251 -15.02 -3.04 -16.94
C VAL A 251 -16.25 -3.35 -17.79
N ASP A 252 -17.43 -3.06 -17.25
CA ASP A 252 -18.68 -3.31 -17.95
C ASP A 252 -18.83 -2.34 -19.13
N TYR A 253 -18.42 -2.80 -20.31
CA TYR A 253 -18.44 -2.03 -21.56
C TYR A 253 -19.85 -1.70 -22.09
N ARG A 254 -20.90 -1.94 -21.28
CA ARG A 254 -22.31 -1.68 -21.61
C ARG A 254 -22.75 -0.22 -21.41
N ASP A 255 -21.94 0.61 -20.75
CA ASP A 255 -22.25 2.03 -20.52
C ASP A 255 -21.64 2.97 -21.59
N ILE A 256 -21.31 2.47 -22.79
CA ILE A 256 -20.75 3.27 -23.91
C ILE A 256 -21.53 3.07 -25.22
N GLU A 257 -22.85 2.90 -25.14
CA GLU A 257 -23.81 3.10 -26.24
C GLU A 257 -25.12 3.63 -25.66
N ASP A 258 -25.24 4.96 -25.47
CA ASP A 258 -26.51 5.72 -25.31
C ASP A 258 -26.20 7.23 -25.07
N ASP A 259 -25.56 7.88 -26.04
CA ASP A 259 -25.29 9.35 -26.02
C ASP A 259 -25.34 9.92 -27.46
N ASP A 260 -26.34 9.48 -28.23
CA ASP A 260 -26.77 10.08 -29.50
C ASP A 260 -28.31 10.23 -29.45
N ASP A 261 -28.82 11.33 -30.00
CA ASP A 261 -30.24 11.75 -30.05
C ASP A 261 -30.93 12.06 -28.70
N HIS A 262 -30.88 13.34 -28.30
CA HIS A 262 -32.12 14.15 -28.22
C HIS A 262 -31.83 15.67 -28.14
N ASP A 263 -31.97 16.36 -29.28
CA ASP A 263 -32.39 17.77 -29.29
C ASP A 263 -33.84 17.85 -28.79
N GLU A 264 -34.12 18.62 -27.73
CA GLU A 264 -35.44 19.26 -27.54
C GLU A 264 -35.32 20.51 -26.64
N ASP A 265 -36.14 21.53 -26.94
CA ASP A 265 -35.95 22.92 -26.50
C ASP A 265 -36.15 23.16 -24.99
N SER A 266 -35.31 24.00 -24.38
CA SER A 266 -35.54 24.56 -23.04
C SER A 266 -36.03 26.00 -23.12
N ASP A 267 -37.29 26.25 -22.73
CA ASP A 267 -37.81 27.60 -22.51
C ASP A 267 -38.79 27.64 -21.31
N SER A 268 -38.86 28.78 -20.64
CA SER A 268 -39.77 29.17 -19.54
C SER A 268 -39.64 28.58 -18.11
N GLU A 269 -39.26 29.51 -17.21
CA GLU A 269 -39.98 29.92 -15.98
C GLU A 269 -39.80 29.22 -14.60
N GLU A 270 -39.97 30.07 -13.58
CA GLU A 270 -39.70 29.88 -12.16
C GLU A 270 -40.82 29.13 -11.42
N THR A 271 -40.53 28.56 -10.24
CA THR A 271 -41.36 28.79 -9.03
C THR A 271 -40.67 28.33 -7.74
N GLU A 272 -41.15 28.88 -6.62
CA GLU A 272 -40.49 28.86 -5.31
C GLU A 272 -40.87 27.66 -4.41
N GLU A 273 -39.98 27.38 -3.47
CA GLU A 273 -40.24 27.08 -2.05
C GLU A 273 -41.37 26.07 -1.67
N HIS A 274 -40.97 24.97 -1.02
CA HIS A 274 -41.67 24.53 0.19
C HIS A 274 -40.76 23.81 1.19
N ILE A 275 -40.78 24.31 2.42
CA ILE A 275 -40.22 23.66 3.61
C ILE A 275 -41.28 22.70 4.16
N GLU A 276 -40.90 21.47 4.51
CA GLU A 276 -41.54 20.73 5.61
C GLU A 276 -40.48 20.07 6.50
N GLU A 277 -40.73 20.20 7.80
CA GLU A 277 -39.88 19.82 8.93
C GLU A 277 -40.56 18.65 9.64
N HIS A 278 -39.88 17.52 9.87
CA HIS A 278 -40.35 16.49 10.80
C HIS A 278 -39.21 15.94 11.66
N SER A 279 -39.28 16.30 12.93
CA SER A 279 -38.57 15.70 14.05
C SER A 279 -39.23 14.39 14.49
N GLU A 280 -38.45 13.39 14.90
CA GLU A 280 -38.78 12.56 16.06
C GLU A 280 -37.53 11.81 16.57
N GLU A 281 -37.40 11.70 17.89
CA GLU A 281 -36.29 11.09 18.64
C GLU A 281 -36.89 10.42 19.90
N PRO A 282 -36.13 9.66 20.71
CA PRO A 282 -36.03 8.20 20.66
C PRO A 282 -36.81 7.50 21.80
N SER A 283 -36.79 6.16 21.83
CA SER A 283 -37.16 5.38 23.02
C SER A 283 -36.15 4.29 23.37
N GLU A 284 -35.68 4.33 24.62
CA GLU A 284 -34.92 3.27 25.28
C GLU A 284 -35.89 2.27 25.94
N GLU A 285 -35.51 1.00 26.07
CA GLU A 285 -35.90 0.19 27.24
C GLU A 285 -34.90 -0.95 27.49
N GLU A 286 -34.44 -1.07 28.74
CA GLU A 286 -33.61 -2.19 29.23
C GLU A 286 -34.48 -3.40 29.60
N VAL A 287 -33.86 -4.59 29.77
CA VAL A 287 -33.87 -5.35 31.05
C VAL A 287 -33.08 -6.67 30.92
N SER A 288 -32.47 -7.09 32.04
CA SER A 288 -31.56 -8.23 32.24
C SER A 288 -32.26 -9.57 32.56
N VAL A 289 -31.49 -10.67 32.66
CA VAL A 289 -31.61 -11.81 33.62
C VAL A 289 -30.30 -12.67 33.60
N GLU A 290 -30.09 -13.50 34.62
CA GLU A 290 -28.78 -13.88 35.19
C GLU A 290 -28.19 -15.28 34.86
N ARG A 291 -26.84 -15.34 34.92
CA ARG A 291 -25.94 -16.31 35.58
C ARG A 291 -26.40 -17.75 35.90
N TYR A 292 -25.67 -18.73 35.34
CA TYR A 292 -25.18 -19.99 35.96
C TYR A 292 -23.91 -20.46 35.19
N HIS A 293 -22.93 -21.22 35.70
CA HIS A 293 -22.64 -21.79 37.04
C HIS A 293 -21.10 -21.83 37.29
N GLU A 294 -20.67 -22.15 38.51
CA GLU A 294 -19.27 -22.27 38.98
C GLU A 294 -18.82 -23.76 39.12
N LEU A 295 -17.53 -24.08 38.87
CA LEU A 295 -16.84 -25.32 39.28
C LEU A 295 -15.33 -25.09 39.50
N THR A 296 -14.78 -25.69 40.56
CA THR A 296 -13.39 -25.55 41.03
C THR A 296 -12.72 -26.92 41.31
N ALA A 297 -11.41 -27.01 41.05
CA ALA A 297 -10.38 -27.91 41.61
C ALA A 297 -9.04 -27.48 40.95
N GLU A 298 -7.94 -27.11 41.62
CA GLU A 298 -7.10 -27.78 42.64
C GLU A 298 -6.38 -29.05 42.16
N GLU A 299 -5.06 -28.90 41.91
CA GLU A 299 -3.92 -29.84 42.05
C GLU A 299 -2.67 -29.06 41.57
N GLU A 300 -1.78 -28.58 42.44
CA GLU A 300 -0.66 -29.22 43.16
C GLU A 300 0.62 -29.52 42.33
N TYR A 301 1.73 -28.99 42.87
CA TYR A 301 3.17 -29.29 42.72
C TYR A 301 3.66 -30.38 41.73
N GLU A 302 4.56 -29.98 40.82
CA GLU A 302 5.97 -30.44 40.78
C GLU A 302 6.89 -29.39 40.13
#